data_AF-A0A814YTY1-F1
#
_entry.id   AF-A0A814YTY1-F1
#
_cell.length_a   1.000
_cell.length_b   1.000
_cell.length_c   1.000
_cell.angle_alpha   90.00
_cell.angle_beta   90.00
_cell.angle_gamma   90.00
#
_symmetry.space_group_name_H-M   'P 1'
#
loop_
_entity.id
_entity.type
_entity.pdbx_description
1 polymer ?
#
loop_
_entity_poly.entity_id
_entity_poly.type
_entity_poly.pdbx_seq_one_letter_code
_entity_poly.pdbx_strand_id
1 'polypeptide(L)'
;MILYNKIPLLIEASNKYQTVHHILWALSFNHDIQQQLRSNPSFIHKLSQLANESDDEQMRKTAHGILWNLEITHQDRSISQSTNDNTFDIMISYSHKEKVLCKQLYDELIKSGYRVWIDFDQMHGNVMDAMAQAIDRSEIIII
;
A
#
# COMPACT_ATOMS: atom_id res chain seq x y z
N MET A 1 -23.70 -3.19 -13.26
CA MET A 1 -24.04 -3.42 -11.84
C MET A 1 -23.29 -2.37 -11.04
N ILE A 2 -23.99 -1.33 -10.57
CA ILE A 2 -23.40 -0.17 -9.90
C ILE A 2 -22.83 -0.65 -8.57
N LEU A 3 -21.51 -0.75 -8.45
CA LEU A 3 -20.86 -1.03 -7.17
C LEU A 3 -21.23 0.13 -6.24
N TYR A 4 -22.01 -0.17 -5.19
CA TYR A 4 -22.46 0.81 -4.20
C TYR A 4 -21.24 1.58 -3.70
N ASN A 5 -21.12 2.85 -4.08
CA ASN A 5 -19.95 3.64 -3.75
C ASN A 5 -20.01 4.09 -2.29
N LYS A 6 -19.35 3.34 -1.40
CA LYS A 6 -19.35 3.57 0.05
C LYS A 6 -18.26 4.53 0.52
N ILE A 7 -17.46 5.10 -0.38
CA ILE A 7 -16.37 6.03 -0.01
C ILE A 7 -16.88 7.28 0.75
N PRO A 8 -17.98 7.95 0.35
CA PRO A 8 -18.51 9.07 1.12
C PRO A 8 -18.87 8.71 2.56
N LEU A 9 -19.42 7.52 2.79
CA LEU A 9 -19.73 7.01 4.14
C LEU A 9 -18.48 6.77 4.97
N LEU A 10 -17.40 6.28 4.36
CA LEU A 10 -16.11 6.09 5.05
C LEU A 10 -15.46 7.43 5.40
N ILE A 11 -15.55 8.44 4.51
CA ILE A 11 -15.10 9.80 4.81
C ILE A 11 -15.86 10.35 6.02
N GLU A 12 -17.19 10.22 6.04
CA GLU A 12 -18.01 10.66 7.17
C GLU A 12 -17.64 9.91 8.47
N ALA A 13 -17.51 8.58 8.39
CA ALA A 13 -17.12 7.75 9.53
C ALA A 13 -15.73 8.11 10.08
N SER A 14 -14.80 8.59 9.24
CA SER A 14 -13.48 9.07 9.67
C SER A 14 -13.54 10.28 10.62
N ASN A 15 -14.66 11.01 10.65
CA ASN A 15 -14.86 12.09 11.62
C ASN A 15 -15.08 11.56 13.04
N LYS A 16 -15.60 10.34 13.16
CA LYS A 16 -15.93 9.74 14.46
C LYS A 16 -14.91 8.69 14.91
N TYR A 17 -14.32 7.96 13.97
CA TYR A 17 -13.44 6.83 14.28
C TYR A 17 -12.09 7.00 13.60
N GLN A 18 -11.03 7.21 14.39
CA GLN A 18 -9.67 7.38 13.87
C GLN A 18 -9.19 6.17 13.06
N THR A 19 -9.57 4.95 13.47
CA THR A 19 -9.21 3.70 12.78
C THR A 19 -9.65 3.66 11.31
N VAL A 20 -10.69 4.42 10.94
CA VAL A 20 -11.16 4.49 9.55
C VAL A 20 -10.11 5.13 8.63
N HIS A 21 -9.18 5.96 9.15
CA HIS A 21 -8.10 6.51 8.34
C HIS A 21 -7.12 5.41 7.88
N HIS A 22 -6.90 4.34 8.65
CA HIS A 22 -6.09 3.21 8.18
C HIS A 22 -6.76 2.45 7.04
N ILE A 23 -8.09 2.32 7.09
CA ILE A 23 -8.88 1.71 6.02
C ILE A 23 -8.80 2.61 4.77
N LEU A 24 -9.00 3.92 4.94
CA LEU A 24 -8.89 4.89 3.85
C LEU A 24 -7.48 4.93 3.24
N TRP A 25 -6.44 4.71 4.04
CA TRP A 25 -5.07 4.58 3.56
C TRP A 25 -4.87 3.31 2.73
N ALA A 26 -5.31 2.14 3.22
CA ALA A 26 -5.25 0.91 2.44
C ALA A 26 -6.05 1.00 1.13
N LEU A 27 -7.16 1.74 1.13
CA LEU A 27 -7.99 1.95 -0.05
C LEU A 27 -7.44 3.02 -1.00
N SER A 28 -6.61 3.96 -0.54
CA SER A 28 -6.08 5.06 -1.37
C SER A 28 -5.05 4.60 -2.39
N PHE A 29 -4.66 3.32 -2.40
CA PHE A 29 -3.86 2.72 -3.47
C PHE A 29 -4.68 2.43 -4.73
N ASN A 30 -6.01 2.36 -4.64
CA ASN A 30 -6.87 2.17 -5.81
C ASN A 30 -7.15 3.51 -6.51
N HIS A 31 -6.89 3.58 -7.81
CA HIS A 31 -7.03 4.80 -8.60
C HIS A 31 -8.46 5.39 -8.60
N ASP A 32 -9.51 4.57 -8.72
CA ASP A 32 -10.89 5.06 -8.70
C ASP A 32 -11.25 5.65 -7.34
N ILE A 33 -10.72 5.06 -6.26
CA ILE A 33 -10.88 5.58 -4.90
C ILE A 33 -10.10 6.90 -4.74
N GLN A 34 -8.87 7.01 -5.27
CA GLN A 34 -8.11 8.26 -5.25
C GLN A 34 -8.91 9.41 -5.87
N GLN A 35 -9.54 9.19 -7.04
CA GLN A 35 -10.35 10.22 -7.70
C GLN A 35 -11.54 10.65 -6.85
N GLN A 36 -12.17 9.71 -6.16
CA GLN A 36 -13.29 10.02 -5.26
C GLN A 36 -12.85 10.74 -3.99
N LEU A 37 -11.70 10.39 -3.42
CA LEU A 37 -11.12 11.11 -2.28
C LEU A 37 -10.70 12.54 -2.65
N ARG A 38 -10.07 12.72 -3.82
CA ARG A 38 -9.70 14.04 -4.37
C ARG A 38 -10.90 14.92 -4.64
N SER A 39 -12.03 14.32 -5.01
CA SER A 39 -13.30 15.02 -5.24
C SER A 39 -13.92 15.59 -3.96
N ASN A 40 -13.31 15.36 -2.79
CA ASN A 40 -13.78 15.87 -1.50
C ASN A 40 -12.75 16.82 -0.85
N PRO A 41 -12.80 18.14 -1.14
CA PRO A 41 -11.82 19.11 -0.65
C PRO A 41 -11.76 19.24 0.88
N SER A 42 -12.89 19.08 1.57
CA SER A 42 -12.93 19.16 3.03
C SER A 42 -12.21 17.98 3.68
N PHE A 43 -12.29 16.81 3.08
CA PHE A 43 -11.51 15.65 3.50
C PHE A 43 -10.00 15.88 3.31
N ILE A 44 -9.58 16.42 2.16
CA ILE A 44 -8.16 16.75 1.90
C ILE A 44 -7.63 17.75 2.93
N HIS A 45 -8.35 18.84 3.17
CA HIS A 45 -7.95 19.84 4.18
C HIS A 45 -7.80 19.20 5.57
N LYS A 46 -8.76 18.35 5.97
CA LYS A 46 -8.69 17.63 7.24
C LYS A 46 -7.46 16.72 7.32
N LEU A 47 -7.14 15.99 6.25
CA LEU A 47 -5.93 15.18 6.18
C LEU A 47 -4.67 16.04 6.33
N SER A 48 -4.62 17.21 5.67
CA SER A 48 -3.50 18.15 5.80
C SER A 48 -3.35 18.66 7.24
N GLN A 49 -4.44 18.95 7.94
CA GLN A 49 -4.38 19.30 9.36
C GLN A 49 -3.88 18.13 10.21
N LEU A 50 -4.43 16.93 10.01
CA LEU A 50 -4.03 15.74 10.77
C LEU A 50 -2.56 15.37 10.53
N ALA A 51 -2.05 15.58 9.32
CA ALA A 51 -0.66 15.37 8.96
C ALA A 51 0.28 16.30 9.76
N ASN A 52 -0.09 17.57 9.93
CA ASN A 52 0.79 18.60 10.51
C ASN A 52 0.58 18.83 12.01
N GLU A 53 -0.64 18.68 12.50
CA GLU A 53 -1.07 19.18 13.82
C GLU A 53 -1.44 18.06 14.81
N SER A 54 -1.53 16.80 14.37
CA SER A 54 -1.91 15.70 15.27
C SER A 54 -0.76 15.33 16.22
N ASP A 55 -1.03 15.16 17.51
CA ASP A 55 -0.05 14.68 18.49
C ASP A 55 0.29 13.18 18.31
N ASP A 56 -0.61 12.42 17.66
CA ASP A 56 -0.44 11.00 17.39
C ASP A 56 0.45 10.78 16.15
N GLU A 57 1.63 10.20 16.38
CA GLU A 57 2.60 9.90 15.32
C GLU A 57 2.06 8.96 14.25
N GLN A 58 1.30 7.94 14.65
CA GLN A 58 0.73 6.97 13.74
C GLN A 58 -0.37 7.62 12.89
N MET A 59 -1.14 8.52 13.49
CA MET A 59 -2.14 9.32 12.77
C MET A 59 -1.49 10.28 11.76
N ARG A 60 -0.42 10.99 12.14
CA ARG A 60 0.35 11.85 11.23
C ARG A 60 0.89 11.07 10.04
N LYS A 61 1.49 9.90 10.29
CA LYS A 61 2.01 9.00 9.24
C LYS A 61 0.91 8.52 8.30
N THR A 62 -0.24 8.12 8.85
CA THR A 62 -1.39 7.67 8.06
C THR A 62 -1.93 8.79 7.17
N ALA A 63 -2.06 10.00 7.72
CA ALA A 63 -2.53 11.17 6.95
C ALA A 63 -1.54 11.54 5.84
N HIS A 64 -0.24 11.55 6.12
CA HIS A 64 0.81 11.73 5.11
C HIS A 64 0.77 10.67 4.01
N GLY A 65 0.60 9.40 4.38
CA GLY A 65 0.52 8.30 3.42
C GLY A 65 -0.69 8.42 2.48
N ILE A 66 -1.85 8.85 3.02
CA ILE A 66 -3.02 9.12 2.18
C ILE A 66 -2.73 10.29 1.24
N LEU A 67 -2.24 11.43 1.76
CA LEU A 67 -1.96 12.61 0.94
C LEU A 67 -0.96 12.32 -0.18
N TRP A 68 0.13 11.61 0.14
CA TRP A 68 1.12 11.16 -0.84
C TRP A 68 0.48 10.36 -1.98
N ASN A 69 -0.35 9.36 -1.65
CA ASN A 69 -1.06 8.57 -2.65
C ASN A 69 -2.01 9.43 -3.51
N LEU A 70 -2.58 10.51 -2.94
CA LEU A 70 -3.44 11.46 -3.64
C LEU A 70 -2.66 12.55 -4.39
N GLU A 71 -1.39 12.77 -4.11
CA GLU A 71 -0.50 13.67 -4.88
C GLU A 71 0.11 12.99 -6.10
N ILE A 72 0.25 11.65 -6.08
CA ILE A 72 0.69 10.87 -7.24
C ILE A 72 -0.35 11.00 -8.37
N THR A 73 -0.12 11.98 -9.22
CA THR A 73 -0.70 12.06 -10.56
C THR A 73 0.13 11.07 -11.38
N HIS A 74 -0.48 10.05 -11.97
CA HIS A 74 0.19 8.99 -12.75
C HIS A 74 0.87 9.50 -14.05
N GLN A 75 1.28 10.77 -14.13
CA GLN A 75 2.03 11.34 -15.24
C GLN A 75 3.55 11.11 -15.16
N ASP A 76 4.09 10.57 -14.06
CA ASP A 76 5.54 10.36 -13.90
C ASP A 76 5.96 8.91 -13.60
N ARG A 77 5.23 7.95 -14.17
CA ARG A 77 5.72 6.56 -14.34
C ARG A 77 5.77 6.16 -15.81
N SER A 78 6.03 7.11 -16.69
CA SER A 78 6.76 6.83 -17.94
C SER A 78 8.24 6.67 -17.62
N ILE A 79 8.58 5.61 -16.89
CA ILE A 79 9.95 5.09 -16.93
C ILE A 79 10.07 4.47 -18.32
N SER A 80 10.86 5.15 -19.14
CA SER A 80 11.48 4.66 -20.36
C SER A 80 11.52 3.13 -20.43
N GLN A 81 10.80 2.59 -21.41
CA GLN A 81 11.02 1.24 -21.92
C GLN A 81 12.50 1.05 -22.26
N SER A 82 13.20 0.31 -21.42
CA SER A 82 14.42 -0.42 -21.81
C SER A 82 14.72 -1.53 -20.81
N THR A 83 14.29 -2.73 -21.20
CA THR A 83 14.92 -4.05 -21.00
C THR A 83 14.98 -4.64 -19.58
N ASN A 84 14.22 -5.74 -19.41
CA ASN A 84 14.06 -6.67 -18.29
C ASN A 84 13.08 -6.25 -17.20
N ASP A 85 11.82 -6.64 -17.40
CA ASP A 85 10.79 -6.68 -16.36
C ASP A 85 11.31 -7.46 -15.15
N ASN A 86 11.59 -6.75 -14.06
CA ASN A 86 11.82 -7.34 -12.73
C ASN A 86 10.51 -7.95 -12.21
N THR A 87 10.08 -9.03 -12.84
CA THR A 87 9.05 -9.96 -12.34
C THR A 87 9.67 -10.90 -11.32
N PHE A 88 8.93 -11.21 -10.28
CA PHE A 88 9.27 -12.29 -9.36
C PHE A 88 8.52 -13.54 -9.81
N ASP A 89 9.10 -14.71 -9.61
CA ASP A 89 8.39 -15.96 -9.86
C ASP A 89 7.46 -16.24 -8.67
N ILE A 90 7.90 -15.87 -7.45
CA ILE A 90 7.20 -16.17 -6.20
C ILE A 90 7.25 -14.97 -5.25
N MET A 91 6.11 -14.60 -4.68
CA MET A 91 5.99 -13.76 -3.48
C MET A 91 5.70 -14.64 -2.26
N ILE A 92 6.42 -14.44 -1.16
CA ILE A 92 6.11 -15.05 0.13
C ILE A 92 5.58 -13.98 1.08
N SER A 93 4.29 -14.08 1.41
CA SER A 93 3.66 -13.38 2.52
C SER A 93 3.73 -14.27 3.76
N TYR A 94 4.11 -13.72 4.92
CA TYR A 94 4.25 -14.51 6.14
C TYR A 94 3.98 -13.67 7.40
N SER A 95 3.63 -14.34 8.51
CA SER A 95 3.54 -13.68 9.81
C SER A 95 4.86 -13.82 10.58
N HIS A 96 5.13 -12.93 11.55
CA HIS A 96 6.36 -13.00 12.36
C HIS A 96 6.60 -14.37 13.02
N LYS A 97 5.55 -15.18 13.25
CA LYS A 97 5.66 -16.53 13.85
C LYS A 97 6.32 -17.54 12.92
N GLU A 98 6.13 -17.42 11.60
CA GLU A 98 6.71 -18.34 10.61
C GLU A 98 8.06 -17.85 10.04
N LYS A 99 8.61 -16.73 10.51
CA LYS A 99 9.82 -16.10 9.95
C LYS A 99 10.98 -17.06 9.69
N VAL A 100 11.25 -17.98 10.62
CA VAL A 100 12.33 -18.96 10.48
C VAL A 100 12.05 -19.95 9.34
N LEU A 101 10.82 -20.45 9.26
CA LEU A 101 10.38 -21.38 8.22
C LEU A 101 10.39 -20.70 6.84
N CYS A 102 9.82 -19.50 6.73
CA CYS A 102 9.77 -18.76 5.47
C CYS A 102 11.16 -18.35 4.97
N LYS A 103 12.11 -18.11 5.88
CA LYS A 103 13.51 -17.92 5.52
C LYS A 103 14.15 -19.18 4.93
N GLN A 104 13.92 -20.34 5.55
CA GLN A 104 14.39 -21.62 5.01
C GLN A 104 13.80 -21.91 3.63
N LEU A 105 12.49 -21.68 3.46
CA LEU A 105 11.80 -21.84 2.18
C LEU A 105 12.38 -20.91 1.11
N TYR A 106 12.60 -19.64 1.45
CA TYR A 106 13.26 -18.68 0.57
C TYR A 106 14.65 -19.18 0.12
N ASP A 107 15.49 -19.61 1.06
CA ASP A 107 16.84 -20.09 0.75
C ASP A 107 16.81 -21.28 -0.23
N GLU A 108 15.87 -22.23 -0.06
CA GLU A 108 15.71 -23.37 -0.97
C GLU A 108 15.17 -22.96 -2.36
N LEU A 109 14.24 -22.01 -2.42
CA LEU A 109 13.70 -21.50 -3.68
C LEU A 109 14.76 -20.71 -4.48
N ILE A 110 15.57 -19.89 -3.80
CA ILE A 110 16.69 -19.19 -4.43
C ILE A 110 17.73 -20.18 -4.94
N LYS A 111 18.11 -21.21 -4.15
CA LYS A 111 19.02 -22.28 -4.60
C LYS A 111 18.51 -23.03 -5.83
N SER A 112 17.18 -23.15 -5.95
CA SER A 112 16.52 -23.79 -7.08
C SER A 112 16.39 -22.89 -8.31
N GLY A 113 16.83 -21.63 -8.22
CA GLY A 113 16.88 -20.68 -9.32
C GLY A 113 15.66 -19.78 -9.47
N TYR A 114 14.74 -19.77 -8.51
CA TYR A 114 13.56 -18.88 -8.55
C TYR A 114 13.91 -17.47 -8.08
N ARG A 115 13.26 -16.47 -8.68
CA ARG A 115 13.27 -15.07 -8.24
C ARG A 115 12.18 -14.88 -7.21
N VAL A 116 12.55 -14.74 -5.93
CA VAL A 116 11.58 -14.68 -4.82
C VAL A 116 11.57 -13.30 -4.16
N TRP A 117 10.38 -12.74 -3.96
CA TRP A 117 10.14 -11.57 -3.11
C TRP A 117 9.64 -11.99 -1.73
N ILE A 118 10.25 -11.46 -0.67
CA ILE A 118 9.85 -11.69 0.73
C ILE A 118 10.28 -10.49 1.58
N ASP A 119 9.41 -10.02 2.47
CA ASP A 119 9.71 -8.91 3.37
C ASP A 119 10.30 -9.43 4.69
N PHE A 120 11.63 -9.54 4.79
CA PHE A 120 12.28 -10.12 5.97
C PHE A 120 12.27 -9.26 7.24
N ASP A 121 12.17 -7.93 7.13
CA ASP A 121 12.16 -6.99 8.27
C ASP A 121 12.11 -5.50 7.86
N GLN A 122 11.73 -5.15 6.62
CA GLN A 122 11.79 -3.75 6.17
C GLN A 122 10.50 -2.99 6.53
N MET A 123 10.13 -2.97 7.82
CA MET A 123 9.10 -2.04 8.34
C MET A 123 9.61 -0.60 8.51
N HIS A 124 10.49 -0.13 7.62
CA HIS A 124 10.90 1.28 7.56
C HIS A 124 10.82 1.77 6.11
N GLY A 125 9.78 2.53 5.80
CA GLY A 125 9.52 3.07 4.45
C GLY A 125 8.23 2.55 3.82
N ASN A 126 8.18 2.53 2.49
CA ASN A 126 6.97 2.30 1.69
C ASN A 126 6.66 0.81 1.46
N VAL A 127 6.39 0.10 2.56
CA VAL A 127 6.10 -1.35 2.57
C VAL A 127 4.88 -1.68 1.70
N MET A 128 3.86 -0.81 1.70
CA MET A 128 2.65 -1.04 0.93
C MET A 128 2.88 -0.94 -0.58
N ASP A 129 3.66 0.02 -1.08
CA ASP A 129 4.00 0.05 -2.51
C ASP A 129 4.91 -1.10 -2.92
N ALA A 130 5.82 -1.53 -2.04
CA ALA A 130 6.68 -2.68 -2.30
C ALA A 130 5.84 -3.98 -2.36
N MET A 131 4.87 -4.12 -1.46
CA MET A 131 3.94 -5.24 -1.42
C MET A 131 2.98 -5.24 -2.61
N ALA A 132 2.40 -4.09 -2.95
CA ALA A 132 1.53 -3.96 -4.13
C ALA A 132 2.30 -4.30 -5.42
N GLN A 133 3.54 -3.81 -5.55
CA GLN A 133 4.40 -4.18 -6.67
C GLN A 133 4.76 -5.67 -6.67
N ALA A 134 4.97 -6.29 -5.51
CA ALA A 134 5.25 -7.71 -5.42
C ALA A 134 4.04 -8.55 -5.83
N ILE A 135 2.83 -8.15 -5.43
CA ILE A 135 1.58 -8.80 -5.84
C ILE A 135 1.40 -8.70 -7.36
N ASP A 136 1.55 -7.50 -7.94
CA ASP A 136 1.37 -7.28 -9.38
C ASP A 136 2.44 -7.97 -10.24
N ARG A 137 3.63 -8.22 -9.68
CA ARG A 137 4.80 -8.72 -10.43
C ARG A 137 5.15 -10.16 -10.12
N SER A 138 4.39 -10.86 -9.29
CA SER A 138 4.64 -12.28 -8.96
C SER A 138 3.67 -13.20 -9.66
N GLU A 139 4.18 -14.31 -10.21
CA GLU A 139 3.32 -15.33 -10.80
C GLU A 139 2.60 -16.17 -9.74
N ILE A 140 3.27 -16.42 -8.61
CA ILE A 140 2.77 -17.25 -7.52
C ILE A 140 2.88 -16.50 -6.19
N ILE A 141 1.85 -16.59 -5.35
CA ILE A 141 1.85 -16.05 -3.99
C ILE A 141 1.68 -17.18 -2.99
N ILE A 142 2.62 -17.29 -2.05
CA ILE A 142 2.59 -18.20 -0.90
C ILE A 142 2.17 -17.40 0.33
N ILE A 143 1.20 -17.91 1.08
CA ILE A 143 0.61 -17.31 2.29
C ILE A 143 0.74 -18.29 3.45
#